data_AF-A0A397YLW9-F1
#
_entry.id   AF-A0A397YLW9-F1
#
_cell.length_a   1.000
_cell.length_b   1.000
_cell.length_c   1.000
_cell.angle_alpha   90.00
_cell.angle_beta   90.00
_cell.angle_gamma   90.00
#
_symmetry.space_group_name_H-M   'P 1'
#
loop_
_entity.id
_entity.type
_entity.pdbx_description
1 polymer ?
#
loop_
_entity_poly.entity_id
_entity_poly.type
_entity_poly.pdbx_seq_one_letter_code
_entity_poly.pdbx_strand_id
1 'polypeptide(L)'
;MANKESSELGNLPTSPMAKRSRTCVEERLPLFIALRYRELAYGTNLKFKHLEKHSTELTGYFSYYITLEATDPATGSVCSFQTQFSDAGSRISLGTRITWFTIASRIKQIPNEPVDDEWEEEDTPGINEFYKGPMPKWFSDEALERDSKKYYVVPESELHDNDWLQLLMEVAFFSKADRRLDAYLPLELNSVVVETLEDYTTEPSEKLKADNAIFYISYKCCSDPSTPLAGDHRAVVRKTMDGKPGHMCLEVALTKEQE
;
A
#
# COMPACT_ATOMS: atom_id res chain seq x y z
N MET A 1 33.07 -34.27 30.64
CA MET A 1 32.46 -33.00 31.08
C MET A 1 32.04 -32.27 29.82
N ALA A 2 30.73 -32.25 29.58
CA ALA A 2 30.10 -31.40 28.61
C ALA A 2 29.99 -29.99 29.20
N ASN A 3 30.20 -28.95 28.38
CA ASN A 3 29.58 -27.66 28.62
C ASN A 3 28.73 -27.33 27.40
N LYS A 4 27.44 -27.19 27.69
CA LYS A 4 26.33 -26.79 26.84
C LYS A 4 25.78 -25.52 27.47
N GLU A 5 25.65 -24.45 26.69
CA GLU A 5 24.74 -23.29 26.82
C GLU A 5 25.11 -22.37 25.64
N SER A 6 24.36 -22.22 24.54
CA SER A 6 22.92 -21.97 24.28
C SER A 6 22.50 -20.54 24.56
N SER A 7 22.28 -19.76 23.49
CA SER A 7 21.11 -18.89 23.27
C SER A 7 21.33 -18.14 21.94
N GLU A 8 20.82 -18.67 20.83
CA GLU A 8 19.52 -18.23 20.26
C GLU A 8 19.50 -16.74 19.91
N LEU A 9 20.16 -16.39 18.80
CA LEU A 9 19.73 -15.24 17.99
C LEU A 9 18.45 -15.67 17.29
N GLY A 10 17.31 -15.39 17.94
CA GLY A 10 15.99 -15.53 17.36
C GLY A 10 15.96 -14.83 16.00
N ASN A 11 15.55 -15.58 14.98
CA ASN A 11 15.30 -15.06 13.65
C ASN A 11 14.30 -13.89 13.75
N LEU A 12 14.77 -12.66 13.54
CA LEU A 12 13.87 -11.56 13.23
C LEU A 12 13.08 -11.94 11.97
N PRO A 13 11.76 -11.65 11.91
CA PRO A 13 11.00 -11.84 10.69
C PRO A 13 11.57 -10.92 9.60
N THR A 14 12.39 -11.50 8.72
CA THR A 14 12.82 -10.82 7.50
C THR A 14 11.58 -10.50 6.68
N SER A 15 11.35 -9.20 6.41
CA SER A 15 10.29 -8.72 5.53
C SER A 15 10.15 -9.64 4.29
N PRO A 16 8.93 -10.01 3.87
CA PRO A 16 8.69 -10.83 2.68
C PRO A 16 9.41 -10.32 1.42
N MET A 17 9.81 -9.05 1.40
CA MET A 17 10.50 -8.38 0.29
C MET A 17 12.02 -8.59 0.28
N ALA A 18 12.63 -8.99 1.41
CA ALA A 18 14.07 -9.21 1.53
C ALA A 18 14.60 -10.36 0.66
N LYS A 19 13.71 -11.19 0.10
CA LYS A 19 14.06 -12.36 -0.73
C LYS A 19 13.45 -12.28 -2.13
N ARG A 20 13.77 -11.29 -3.00
CA ARG A 20 13.56 -11.45 -4.47
C ARG A 20 14.23 -10.36 -5.35
N SER A 21 15.09 -10.82 -6.28
CA SER A 21 15.61 -10.24 -7.55
C SER A 21 16.26 -8.82 -7.60
N ARG A 22 16.87 -8.46 -8.75
CA ARG A 22 17.70 -7.25 -9.02
C ARG A 22 16.97 -6.14 -9.81
N THR A 23 15.68 -5.90 -9.57
CA THR A 23 14.91 -4.85 -10.28
C THR A 23 14.70 -3.65 -9.38
N CYS A 24 14.71 -2.43 -9.95
CA CYS A 24 14.56 -1.16 -9.22
C CYS A 24 13.28 -1.17 -8.37
N VAL A 25 13.31 -0.56 -7.18
CA VAL A 25 12.17 -0.49 -6.25
C VAL A 25 10.95 0.14 -6.93
N GLU A 26 11.18 1.14 -7.80
CA GLU A 26 10.15 1.87 -8.53
C GLU A 26 9.32 0.99 -9.48
N GLU A 27 9.90 -0.05 -10.09
CA GLU A 27 9.19 -0.95 -11.00
C GLU A 27 8.39 -2.04 -10.28
N ARG A 28 8.68 -2.27 -8.99
CA ARG A 28 8.09 -3.37 -8.20
C ARG A 28 6.91 -2.94 -7.38
N LEU A 29 6.93 -1.71 -6.89
CA LEU A 29 5.85 -1.23 -6.06
C LEU A 29 4.49 -1.26 -6.81
N PRO A 30 4.41 -0.87 -8.10
CA PRO A 30 3.20 -1.06 -8.91
C PRO A 30 2.71 -2.51 -8.95
N LEU A 31 3.64 -3.44 -9.11
CA LEU A 31 3.38 -4.88 -9.17
C LEU A 31 2.77 -5.41 -7.87
N PHE A 32 3.35 -5.03 -6.73
CA PHE A 32 2.90 -5.47 -5.42
C PHE A 32 1.57 -4.82 -5.03
N ILE A 33 1.38 -3.53 -5.36
CA ILE A 33 0.10 -2.84 -5.20
C ILE A 33 -1.01 -3.57 -5.96
N ALA A 34 -0.78 -3.92 -7.22
CA ALA A 34 -1.77 -4.62 -8.04
C ALA A 34 -2.12 -6.03 -7.51
N LEU A 35 -1.12 -6.78 -7.03
CA LEU A 35 -1.36 -8.10 -6.43
C LEU A 35 -2.11 -7.99 -5.09
N ARG A 36 -1.82 -6.97 -4.27
CA ARG A 36 -2.54 -6.75 -3.02
C ARG A 36 -3.96 -6.24 -3.23
N TYR A 37 -4.18 -5.38 -4.21
CA TYR A 37 -5.53 -5.04 -4.67
C TYR A 37 -6.34 -6.31 -4.95
N ARG A 38 -5.75 -7.28 -5.67
CA ARG A 38 -6.43 -8.54 -6.00
C ARG A 38 -6.81 -9.35 -4.76
N GLU A 39 -5.91 -9.42 -3.79
CA GLU A 39 -6.16 -10.09 -2.52
C GLU A 39 -7.31 -9.42 -1.74
N LEU A 40 -7.32 -8.09 -1.69
CA LEU A 40 -8.38 -7.32 -1.01
C LEU A 40 -9.74 -7.46 -1.72
N ALA A 41 -9.78 -7.26 -3.04
CA ALA A 41 -11.02 -7.20 -3.80
C ALA A 41 -11.64 -8.57 -4.08
N TYR A 42 -10.83 -9.63 -4.21
CA TYR A 42 -11.30 -10.96 -4.63
C TYR A 42 -10.87 -12.10 -3.70
N GLY A 43 -10.19 -11.80 -2.58
CA GLY A 43 -9.70 -12.82 -1.65
C GLY A 43 -8.62 -13.74 -2.25
N THR A 44 -8.03 -13.38 -3.39
CA THR A 44 -7.09 -14.24 -4.11
C THR A 44 -5.64 -13.85 -3.82
N ASN A 45 -4.93 -14.66 -3.04
CA ASN A 45 -3.55 -14.37 -2.61
C ASN A 45 -2.50 -14.77 -3.66
N LEU A 46 -2.50 -14.08 -4.80
CA LEU A 46 -1.55 -14.33 -5.88
C LEU A 46 -0.14 -13.85 -5.51
N LYS A 47 0.86 -14.71 -5.70
CA LYS A 47 2.28 -14.38 -5.48
C LYS A 47 2.99 -14.13 -6.79
N PHE A 48 3.77 -13.04 -6.87
CA PHE A 48 4.61 -12.78 -8.02
C PHE A 48 5.57 -13.95 -8.32
N LYS A 49 5.68 -14.33 -9.59
CA LYS A 49 6.61 -15.36 -10.07
C LYS A 49 7.63 -14.77 -11.05
N HIS A 50 7.17 -14.12 -12.12
CA HIS A 50 8.04 -13.61 -13.17
C HIS A 50 7.40 -12.43 -13.91
N LEU A 51 8.21 -11.49 -14.42
CA LEU A 51 7.74 -10.37 -15.23
C LEU A 51 7.78 -10.77 -16.71
N GLU A 52 6.64 -10.78 -17.40
CA GLU A 52 6.58 -11.14 -18.83
C GLU A 52 6.87 -9.93 -19.73
N LYS A 53 6.19 -8.82 -19.47
CA LYS A 53 6.25 -7.61 -20.29
C LYS A 53 5.98 -6.38 -19.42
N HIS A 54 6.67 -5.29 -19.70
CA HIS A 54 6.33 -3.98 -19.18
C HIS A 54 6.50 -2.93 -20.28
N SER A 55 5.70 -1.86 -20.21
CA SER A 55 5.89 -0.65 -20.99
C SER A 55 5.43 0.55 -20.17
N THR A 56 6.00 1.72 -20.46
CA THR A 56 5.67 2.97 -19.79
C THR A 56 5.14 4.00 -20.77
N GLU A 57 4.23 4.84 -20.33
CA GLU A 57 3.66 5.94 -21.12
C GLU A 57 3.57 7.23 -20.29
N LEU A 58 3.71 8.38 -20.96
CA LEU A 58 3.59 9.69 -20.35
C LEU A 58 2.61 10.56 -21.16
N THR A 59 1.33 10.52 -20.77
CA THR A 59 0.22 11.22 -21.47
C THR A 59 -0.50 12.24 -20.58
N GLY A 60 -0.01 12.44 -19.34
CA GLY A 60 -0.58 13.29 -18.30
C GLY A 60 -0.23 12.75 -16.91
N TYR A 61 -0.21 11.42 -16.84
CA TYR A 61 0.32 10.57 -15.77
C TYR A 61 1.52 9.77 -16.27
N PHE A 62 2.34 9.28 -15.35
CA PHE A 62 3.36 8.28 -15.68
C PHE A 62 2.77 6.88 -15.46
N SER A 63 2.39 6.24 -16.55
CA SER A 63 1.65 4.98 -16.54
C SER A 63 2.55 3.79 -16.84
N TYR A 64 2.38 2.73 -16.08
CA TYR A 64 3.03 1.43 -16.23
C TYR A 64 1.99 0.40 -16.67
N TYR A 65 2.23 -0.22 -17.81
CA TYR A 65 1.46 -1.35 -18.31
C TYR A 65 2.29 -2.62 -18.11
N ILE A 66 1.87 -3.45 -17.17
CA ILE A 66 2.66 -4.60 -16.71
C ILE A 66 1.88 -5.88 -16.97
N THR A 67 2.57 -6.89 -17.50
CA THR A 67 2.12 -8.28 -17.57
C THR A 67 3.13 -9.16 -16.84
N LEU A 68 2.65 -9.99 -15.93
CA LEU A 68 3.46 -10.85 -15.06
C LEU A 68 2.84 -12.24 -14.95
N GLU A 69 3.64 -13.25 -14.63
CA GLU A 69 3.17 -14.52 -14.10
C GLU A 69 3.02 -14.42 -12.58
N ALA A 70 1.87 -14.86 -12.08
CA ALA A 70 1.59 -15.05 -10.67
C ALA A 70 1.30 -16.51 -10.37
N THR A 71 1.61 -16.94 -9.15
CA THR A 71 1.30 -18.27 -8.63
C THR A 71 0.25 -18.15 -7.54
N ASP A 72 -0.81 -18.94 -7.65
CA ASP A 72 -1.74 -19.15 -6.55
C ASP A 72 -1.12 -20.18 -5.59
N PRO A 73 -0.74 -19.81 -4.36
CA PRO A 73 -0.14 -20.72 -3.40
C PRO A 73 -1.11 -21.81 -2.92
N ALA A 74 -2.43 -21.60 -3.00
CA ALA A 74 -3.42 -22.58 -2.56
C ALA A 74 -3.54 -23.76 -3.53
N THR A 75 -3.41 -23.50 -4.82
CA THR A 75 -3.54 -24.53 -5.88
C THR A 75 -2.22 -24.90 -6.55
N GLY A 76 -1.17 -24.10 -6.37
CA GLY A 76 0.08 -24.18 -7.12
C GLY A 76 -0.05 -23.73 -8.58
N SER A 77 -1.21 -23.24 -8.99
CA SER A 77 -1.49 -22.85 -10.37
C SER A 77 -0.75 -21.57 -10.74
N VAL A 78 -0.29 -21.48 -11.99
CA VAL A 78 0.33 -20.28 -12.53
C VAL A 78 -0.67 -19.61 -13.47
N CYS A 79 -0.85 -18.29 -13.31
CA CYS A 79 -1.68 -17.49 -14.19
C CYS A 79 -0.91 -16.26 -14.69
N SER A 80 -1.30 -15.79 -15.88
CA SER A 80 -0.80 -14.51 -16.39
C SER A 80 -1.72 -13.40 -15.87
N PHE A 81 -1.12 -12.34 -15.31
CA PHE A 81 -1.79 -11.23 -14.65
C PHE A 81 -1.36 -9.93 -15.32
N GLN A 82 -2.31 -9.03 -15.51
CA GLN A 82 -2.12 -7.74 -16.15
C GLN A 82 -2.55 -6.62 -15.21
N THR A 83 -1.73 -5.57 -15.15
CA THR A 83 -2.06 -4.37 -14.41
C THR A 83 -1.65 -3.11 -15.16
N GLN A 84 -2.48 -2.08 -15.02
CA GLN A 84 -2.17 -0.71 -15.37
C GLN A 84 -2.09 0.07 -14.07
N PHE A 85 -0.95 0.71 -13.86
CA PHE A 85 -0.68 1.55 -12.71
C PHE A 85 -0.28 2.93 -13.20
N SER A 86 -0.89 3.98 -12.66
CA SER A 86 -0.66 5.36 -13.10
C SER A 86 -0.20 6.23 -11.94
N ASP A 87 0.82 7.03 -12.20
CA ASP A 87 1.35 8.00 -11.25
C ASP A 87 0.96 9.42 -11.62
N ALA A 88 0.17 10.04 -10.75
CA ALA A 88 -0.31 11.40 -10.91
C ALA A 88 0.49 12.45 -10.15
N GLY A 89 1.54 12.06 -9.42
CA GLY A 89 2.31 12.97 -8.59
C GLY A 89 1.43 13.67 -7.55
N SER A 90 1.63 14.98 -7.36
CA SER A 90 0.88 15.81 -6.38
C SER A 90 -0.29 16.58 -7.00
N ARG A 91 -0.86 16.09 -8.11
CA ARG A 91 -1.75 16.91 -8.97
C ARG A 91 -3.19 16.98 -8.49
N ILE A 92 -3.65 16.00 -7.72
CA ILE A 92 -5.09 15.74 -7.57
C ILE A 92 -5.63 16.27 -6.24
N SER A 93 -4.93 16.03 -5.13
CA SER A 93 -5.39 16.47 -3.80
C SER A 93 -4.40 17.40 -3.11
N LEU A 94 -4.92 18.48 -2.54
CA LEU A 94 -4.15 19.40 -1.73
C LEU A 94 -3.55 18.69 -0.50
N GLY A 95 -2.24 18.82 -0.32
CA GLY A 95 -1.48 18.18 0.76
C GLY A 95 -0.94 16.78 0.42
N THR A 96 -1.22 16.26 -0.78
CA THR A 96 -0.73 14.96 -1.23
C THR A 96 0.61 15.09 -1.94
N ARG A 97 1.59 14.25 -1.56
CA ARG A 97 2.90 14.16 -2.21
C ARG A 97 2.90 13.19 -3.39
N ILE A 98 2.16 12.10 -3.26
CA ILE A 98 1.99 11.07 -4.29
C ILE A 98 0.52 10.67 -4.36
N THR A 99 -0.02 10.67 -5.58
CA THR A 99 -1.30 10.06 -5.93
C THR A 99 -1.06 8.97 -6.97
N TRP A 100 -1.44 7.75 -6.64
CA TRP A 100 -1.26 6.56 -7.45
C TRP A 100 -2.56 5.86 -7.71
N PHE A 101 -2.71 5.38 -8.95
CA PHE A 101 -3.88 4.63 -9.39
C PHE A 101 -3.48 3.24 -9.83
N THR A 102 -4.26 2.26 -9.42
CA THR A 102 -4.42 1.03 -10.18
C THR A 102 -5.69 1.21 -10.98
N ILE A 103 -5.62 1.06 -12.30
CA ILE A 103 -6.76 1.21 -13.22
C ILE A 103 -7.14 -0.15 -13.80
N ALA A 104 -6.18 -1.08 -13.87
CA ALA A 104 -6.45 -2.47 -14.18
C ALA A 104 -5.68 -3.39 -13.25
N SER A 105 -6.30 -4.49 -12.81
CA SER A 105 -5.67 -5.58 -12.05
C SER A 105 -6.41 -6.90 -12.25
N ARG A 106 -6.06 -7.63 -13.31
CA ARG A 106 -6.83 -8.80 -13.78
C ARG A 106 -5.97 -9.99 -14.22
N ILE A 107 -6.53 -11.18 -14.10
CA ILE A 107 -5.97 -12.40 -14.73
C ILE A 107 -6.28 -12.32 -16.24
N LYS A 108 -5.28 -12.57 -17.09
CA LYS A 108 -5.28 -12.43 -18.57
C LYS A 108 -6.24 -13.37 -19.32
N GLN A 109 -7.17 -14.03 -18.64
CA GLN A 109 -7.99 -15.10 -19.22
C GLN A 109 -9.26 -14.64 -19.92
N ILE A 110 -9.60 -13.34 -19.91
CA ILE A 110 -10.83 -12.83 -20.56
C ILE A 110 -10.45 -12.08 -21.83
N PRO A 111 -10.53 -12.69 -23.03
CA PRO A 111 -10.46 -11.96 -24.27
C PRO A 111 -11.70 -11.06 -24.38
N ASN A 112 -11.51 -9.79 -24.76
CA ASN A 112 -12.54 -8.82 -25.15
C ASN A 112 -13.32 -8.08 -24.06
N GLU A 113 -12.92 -8.11 -22.79
CA GLU A 113 -13.43 -7.08 -21.85
C GLU A 113 -12.63 -5.78 -22.05
N PRO A 114 -13.27 -4.68 -22.49
CA PRO A 114 -12.65 -3.37 -22.47
C PRO A 114 -12.17 -3.09 -21.04
N VAL A 115 -10.94 -2.62 -20.91
CA VAL A 115 -10.50 -2.03 -19.65
C VAL A 115 -11.15 -0.66 -19.61
N ASP A 116 -11.94 -0.39 -18.58
CA ASP A 116 -12.25 1.00 -18.24
C ASP A 116 -10.93 1.60 -17.74
N ASP A 117 -10.30 2.41 -18.57
CA ASP A 117 -8.98 2.98 -18.30
C ASP A 117 -9.05 4.40 -17.74
N GLU A 118 -10.26 4.86 -17.39
CA GLU A 118 -10.52 6.22 -16.93
C GLU A 118 -10.85 6.26 -15.42
N TRP A 119 -10.01 6.98 -14.68
CA TRP A 119 -10.32 7.42 -13.33
C TRP A 119 -11.06 8.77 -13.40
N GLU A 120 -12.36 8.77 -13.09
CA GLU A 120 -13.18 9.99 -13.13
C GLU A 120 -12.86 10.88 -11.91
N GLU A 121 -11.98 11.87 -12.10
CA GLU A 121 -11.50 12.74 -11.01
C GLU A 121 -12.59 13.62 -10.40
N GLU A 122 -13.51 14.14 -11.22
CA GLU A 122 -14.43 15.22 -10.83
C GLU A 122 -15.78 14.69 -10.29
N ASP A 123 -16.21 13.50 -10.74
CA ASP A 123 -17.45 12.85 -10.29
C ASP A 123 -17.22 11.33 -10.16
N THR A 124 -16.61 10.91 -9.05
CA THR A 124 -16.61 9.50 -8.62
C THR A 124 -17.81 9.27 -7.69
N PRO A 125 -19.01 8.94 -8.23
CA PRO A 125 -20.21 8.75 -7.40
C PRO A 125 -20.08 7.61 -6.38
N GLY A 126 -19.15 6.68 -6.61
CA GLY A 126 -18.84 5.59 -5.68
C GLY A 126 -18.02 6.00 -4.44
N ILE A 127 -17.42 7.19 -4.42
CA ILE A 127 -16.56 7.65 -3.32
C ILE A 127 -17.30 8.76 -2.54
N ASN A 128 -17.38 8.61 -1.21
CA ASN A 128 -17.96 9.64 -0.35
C ASN A 128 -17.08 10.90 -0.30
N GLU A 129 -17.70 12.09 -0.24
CA GLU A 129 -17.01 13.39 -0.13
C GLU A 129 -16.00 13.47 1.03
N PHE A 130 -16.22 12.71 2.12
CA PHE A 130 -15.26 12.56 3.21
C PHE A 130 -13.86 12.14 2.72
N TYR A 131 -13.78 11.30 1.68
CA TYR A 131 -12.54 10.79 1.12
C TYR A 131 -12.02 11.59 -0.08
N LYS A 132 -12.71 12.64 -0.52
CA LYS A 132 -12.32 13.49 -1.67
C LYS A 132 -11.67 14.82 -1.25
N GLY A 133 -11.80 15.21 0.02
CA GLY A 133 -11.24 16.46 0.54
C GLY A 133 -9.72 16.47 0.68
N PRO A 134 -9.13 17.58 1.16
CA PRO A 134 -7.69 17.65 1.47
C PRO A 134 -7.23 16.52 2.39
N MET A 135 -5.96 16.12 2.30
CA MET A 135 -5.45 15.07 3.19
C MET A 135 -5.55 15.51 4.65
N PRO A 136 -6.14 14.71 5.57
CA PRO A 136 -6.18 15.09 6.96
C PRO A 136 -4.77 15.18 7.54
N LYS A 137 -4.66 15.99 8.59
CA LYS A 137 -3.47 16.00 9.43
C LYS A 137 -3.47 14.75 10.29
N TRP A 138 -2.30 14.45 10.88
CA TRP A 138 -2.21 13.45 11.93
C TRP A 138 -3.27 13.71 13.01
N PHE A 139 -3.96 12.65 13.44
CA PHE A 139 -5.02 12.73 14.45
C PHE A 139 -4.46 13.18 15.80
N SER A 140 -5.30 13.77 16.64
CA SER A 140 -4.95 14.09 18.03
C SER A 140 -5.54 13.07 18.99
N ASP A 141 -4.96 12.95 20.19
CA ASP A 141 -5.46 12.01 21.22
C ASP A 141 -6.92 12.36 21.60
N GLU A 142 -7.27 13.64 21.64
CA GLU A 142 -8.65 14.08 21.92
C GLU A 142 -9.63 13.71 20.80
N ALA A 143 -9.15 13.59 19.55
CA ALA A 143 -9.96 13.14 18.43
C ALA A 143 -10.27 11.65 18.54
N LEU A 144 -9.29 10.86 19.00
CA LEU A 144 -9.43 9.43 19.24
C LEU A 144 -10.41 9.14 20.39
N GLU A 145 -10.34 9.91 21.48
CA GLU A 145 -11.24 9.78 22.62
C GLU A 145 -12.68 10.19 22.31
N ARG A 146 -12.86 11.22 21.47
CA ARG A 146 -14.19 11.76 21.14
C ARG A 146 -14.99 10.83 20.24
N ASP A 147 -14.32 10.16 19.30
CA ASP A 147 -14.97 9.38 18.26
C ASP A 147 -14.32 8.00 18.07
N SER A 148 -14.33 7.21 19.14
CA SER A 148 -13.70 5.89 19.19
C SER A 148 -14.30 4.87 18.22
N LYS A 149 -15.48 5.14 17.63
CA LYS A 149 -16.08 4.28 16.60
C LYS A 149 -15.52 4.55 15.21
N LYS A 150 -15.09 5.78 14.96
CA LYS A 150 -14.54 6.21 13.68
C LYS A 150 -13.14 5.65 13.46
N TYR A 151 -12.36 5.59 14.52
CA TYR A 151 -10.99 5.11 14.50
C TYR A 151 -10.88 3.66 14.98
N TYR A 152 -9.95 2.94 14.38
CA TYR A 152 -9.50 1.64 14.86
C TYR A 152 -7.99 1.67 15.04
N VAL A 153 -7.55 1.51 16.29
CA VAL A 153 -6.14 1.36 16.64
C VAL A 153 -5.76 -0.09 16.44
N VAL A 154 -4.90 -0.35 15.47
CA VAL A 154 -4.52 -1.72 15.09
C VAL A 154 -3.63 -2.30 16.19
N PRO A 155 -4.02 -3.43 16.81
CA PRO A 155 -3.18 -4.12 17.79
C PRO A 155 -1.87 -4.60 17.19
N GLU A 156 -0.81 -4.67 17.99
CA GLU A 156 0.52 -5.12 17.53
C GLU A 156 0.49 -6.51 16.89
N SER A 157 -0.35 -7.42 17.38
CA SER A 157 -0.56 -8.75 16.80
C SER A 157 -1.06 -8.72 15.35
N GLU A 158 -1.81 -7.68 14.96
CA GLU A 158 -2.40 -7.56 13.62
C GLU A 158 -1.50 -6.77 12.65
N LEU A 159 -0.50 -6.03 13.15
CA LEU A 159 0.42 -5.24 12.33
C LEU A 159 1.26 -6.11 11.38
N HIS A 160 1.66 -7.29 11.84
CA HIS A 160 2.48 -8.23 11.06
C HIS A 160 1.67 -9.29 10.32
N ASP A 161 0.44 -9.55 10.75
CA ASP A 161 -0.47 -10.46 10.06
C ASP A 161 -1.06 -9.82 8.78
N ASN A 162 -1.07 -8.49 8.72
CA ASN A 162 -1.58 -7.74 7.58
C ASN A 162 -0.46 -7.22 6.68
N ASP A 163 -0.07 -8.05 5.72
CA ASP A 163 0.88 -7.71 4.66
C ASP A 163 0.55 -6.38 3.92
N TRP A 164 -0.71 -5.95 3.89
CA TRP A 164 -1.12 -4.68 3.27
C TRP A 164 -0.57 -3.48 4.02
N LEU A 165 -0.50 -3.53 5.36
CA LEU A 165 0.02 -2.43 6.16
C LEU A 165 1.52 -2.22 5.92
N GLN A 166 2.26 -3.31 5.73
CA GLN A 166 3.67 -3.26 5.33
C GLN A 166 3.84 -2.60 3.97
N LEU A 167 2.98 -2.94 3.00
CA LEU A 167 3.00 -2.29 1.69
C LEU A 167 2.69 -0.79 1.81
N LEU A 168 1.68 -0.39 2.58
CA LEU A 168 1.36 1.04 2.76
C LEU A 168 2.52 1.81 3.40
N MET A 169 3.24 1.21 4.36
CA MET A 169 4.46 1.77 4.93
C MET A 169 5.55 1.95 3.87
N GLU A 170 5.78 0.95 3.01
CA GLU A 170 6.75 1.06 1.92
C GLU A 170 6.37 2.14 0.91
N VAL A 171 5.08 2.27 0.58
CA VAL A 171 4.55 3.35 -0.28
C VAL A 171 4.80 4.72 0.37
N ALA A 172 4.50 4.85 1.66
CA ALA A 172 4.74 6.07 2.42
C ALA A 172 6.23 6.44 2.46
N PHE A 173 7.10 5.45 2.64
CA PHE A 173 8.54 5.66 2.68
C PHE A 173 9.13 5.97 1.29
N PHE A 174 8.65 5.31 0.24
CA PHE A 174 9.01 5.63 -1.14
C PHE A 174 8.67 7.08 -1.47
N SER A 175 7.49 7.53 -1.03
CA SER A 175 7.10 8.93 -1.09
C SER A 175 8.10 9.79 -0.34
N LYS A 176 8.46 9.44 0.91
CA LYS A 176 9.43 10.17 1.76
C LYS A 176 10.80 10.34 1.09
N ALA A 177 11.30 9.29 0.44
CA ALA A 177 12.62 9.23 -0.19
C ALA A 177 12.71 9.92 -1.57
N ASP A 178 11.79 10.84 -1.89
CA ASP A 178 11.74 11.51 -3.20
C ASP A 178 11.72 10.53 -4.37
N ARG A 179 11.10 9.35 -4.17
CA ARG A 179 10.99 8.29 -5.17
C ARG A 179 12.34 7.72 -5.60
N ARG A 180 13.38 7.91 -4.79
CA ARG A 180 14.75 7.46 -5.06
C ARG A 180 15.16 6.45 -4.01
N LEU A 181 15.03 5.17 -4.34
CA LEU A 181 15.51 4.09 -3.50
C LEU A 181 16.39 3.14 -4.32
N ASP A 182 17.69 3.17 -4.02
CA ASP A 182 18.67 2.28 -4.65
C ASP A 182 18.64 0.86 -4.04
N ALA A 183 18.10 0.73 -2.83
CA ALA A 183 17.98 -0.53 -2.11
C ALA A 183 16.77 -0.53 -1.16
N TYR A 184 16.37 -1.72 -0.72
CA TYR A 184 15.40 -1.88 0.37
C TYR A 184 16.03 -1.40 1.67
N LEU A 185 15.38 -0.44 2.31
CA LEU A 185 15.77 0.02 3.63
C LEU A 185 15.05 -0.80 4.71
N PRO A 186 15.70 -1.08 5.85
CA PRO A 186 15.10 -1.82 6.95
C PRO A 186 14.02 -0.95 7.61
N LEU A 187 12.76 -1.16 7.21
CA LEU A 187 11.60 -0.49 7.78
C LEU A 187 10.94 -1.35 8.85
N GLU A 188 10.55 -0.72 9.95
CA GLU A 188 9.85 -1.33 11.07
C GLU A 188 8.51 -0.60 11.27
N LEU A 189 7.41 -1.33 11.19
CA LEU A 189 6.08 -0.78 11.39
C LEU A 189 5.81 -0.64 12.89
N ASN A 190 5.61 0.60 13.38
CA ASN A 190 5.46 0.87 14.81
C ASN A 190 3.98 0.85 15.24
N SER A 191 3.13 1.58 14.53
CA SER A 191 1.69 1.62 14.83
C SER A 191 0.87 2.07 13.62
N VAL A 192 -0.38 1.61 13.58
CA VAL A 192 -1.36 2.01 12.57
C VAL A 192 -2.67 2.36 13.24
N VAL A 193 -3.26 3.49 12.83
CA VAL A 193 -4.66 3.83 13.14
C VAL A 193 -5.41 3.96 11.82
N VAL A 194 -6.59 3.33 11.75
CA VAL A 194 -7.46 3.36 10.57
C VAL A 194 -8.67 4.24 10.87
N GLU A 195 -9.00 5.14 9.98
CA GLU A 195 -10.19 5.99 10.05
C GLU A 195 -11.10 5.68 8.86
N THR A 196 -12.36 5.41 9.16
CA THR A 196 -13.41 5.20 8.15
C THR A 196 -14.63 6.03 8.49
N LEU A 197 -15.40 6.41 7.48
CA LEU A 197 -16.71 7.02 7.64
C LEU A 197 -17.75 5.99 8.09
N GLU A 198 -17.63 4.77 7.59
CA GLU A 198 -18.58 3.67 7.79
C GLU A 198 -18.50 3.15 9.23
N ASP A 199 -19.68 2.99 9.85
CA ASP A 199 -19.83 2.34 11.16
C ASP A 199 -19.83 0.82 10.95
N TYR A 200 -18.69 0.17 11.18
CA TYR A 200 -18.54 -1.28 11.09
C TYR A 200 -19.10 -1.89 12.37
N THR A 201 -20.27 -2.52 12.24
CA THR A 201 -21.09 -2.90 13.40
C THR A 201 -20.74 -4.24 14.03
N THR A 202 -19.93 -5.07 13.36
CA THR A 202 -19.54 -6.39 13.85
C THR A 202 -18.21 -6.36 14.60
N GLU A 203 -17.12 -5.98 13.92
CA GLU A 203 -15.77 -5.99 14.49
C GLU A 203 -14.96 -4.78 13.99
N PRO A 204 -14.28 -4.02 14.87
CA PRO A 204 -13.48 -2.87 14.46
C PRO A 204 -12.39 -3.18 13.41
N SER A 205 -11.86 -4.41 13.41
CA SER A 205 -10.85 -4.88 12.45
C SER A 205 -11.35 -4.97 11.02
N GLU A 206 -12.67 -4.96 10.78
CA GLU A 206 -13.25 -4.90 9.44
C GLU A 206 -12.84 -3.61 8.70
N LYS A 207 -12.54 -2.53 9.43
CA LYS A 207 -12.02 -1.27 8.86
C LYS A 207 -10.72 -1.46 8.08
N LEU A 208 -9.89 -2.47 8.41
CA LEU A 208 -8.67 -2.78 7.67
C LEU A 208 -8.94 -3.24 6.23
N LYS A 209 -10.14 -3.77 5.97
CA LYS A 209 -10.58 -4.28 4.67
C LYS A 209 -11.54 -3.34 3.96
N ALA A 210 -11.81 -2.16 4.54
CA ALA A 210 -12.69 -1.16 3.97
C ALA A 210 -12.21 -0.75 2.57
N ASP A 211 -13.15 -0.55 1.64
CA ASP A 211 -12.86 -0.07 0.29
C ASP A 211 -12.24 1.34 0.33
N ASN A 212 -12.79 2.19 1.19
CA ASN A 212 -12.32 3.54 1.44
C ASN A 212 -11.86 3.66 2.90
N ALA A 213 -10.62 4.12 3.12
CA ALA A 213 -10.05 4.28 4.45
C ALA A 213 -8.88 5.25 4.46
N ILE A 214 -8.64 5.86 5.62
CA ILE A 214 -7.46 6.69 5.88
C ILE A 214 -6.59 5.97 6.93
N PHE A 215 -5.33 5.74 6.59
CA PHE A 215 -4.36 5.05 7.42
C PHE A 215 -3.34 6.05 7.95
N TYR A 216 -3.21 6.12 9.26
CA TYR A 216 -2.18 6.86 9.97
C TYR A 216 -1.08 5.89 10.37
N ILE A 217 0.07 5.99 9.71
CA ILE A 217 1.13 4.99 9.81
C ILE A 217 2.34 5.63 10.49
N SER A 218 2.74 5.05 11.63
CA SER A 218 4.00 5.34 12.31
C SER A 218 4.96 4.20 12.04
N TYR A 219 6.19 4.52 11.65
CA TYR A 219 7.19 3.52 11.29
C TYR A 219 8.61 4.07 11.53
N LYS A 220 9.59 3.18 11.56
CA LYS A 220 10.99 3.53 11.76
C LYS A 220 11.84 3.02 10.62
N CYS A 221 12.75 3.85 10.15
CA CYS A 221 13.82 3.46 9.23
C CYS A 221 15.08 3.16 10.03
N CYS A 222 15.42 1.87 10.14
CA CYS A 222 16.55 1.34 10.92
C CYS A 222 17.87 1.36 10.14
N SER A 223 17.99 2.27 9.18
CA SER A 223 19.23 2.48 8.41
C SER A 223 20.31 3.12 9.28
N ASP A 224 21.52 3.25 8.74
CA ASP A 224 22.60 3.98 9.41
C ASP A 224 22.10 5.39 9.82
N PRO A 225 22.25 5.80 11.09
CA PRO A 225 21.79 7.10 11.59
C PRO A 225 22.36 8.31 10.84
N SER A 226 23.46 8.14 10.10
CA SER A 226 24.02 9.17 9.22
C SER A 226 23.23 9.37 7.92
N THR A 227 22.30 8.47 7.60
CA THR A 227 21.41 8.62 6.45
C THR A 227 20.27 9.61 6.77
N PRO A 228 19.95 10.55 5.87
CA PRO A 228 18.87 11.53 6.11
C PRO A 228 17.48 10.93 6.33
N LEU A 229 17.30 9.66 5.95
CA LEU A 229 16.03 8.93 6.03
C LEU A 229 15.93 8.06 7.28
N ALA A 230 16.97 7.95 8.11
CA ALA A 230 16.94 7.15 9.34
C ALA A 230 16.05 7.78 10.41
N GLY A 231 15.55 6.94 11.32
CA GLY A 231 14.75 7.36 12.48
C GLY A 231 13.26 7.15 12.31
N ASP A 232 12.48 7.81 13.17
CA ASP A 232 11.04 7.65 13.27
C ASP A 232 10.30 8.53 12.26
N HIS A 233 9.26 7.96 11.66
CA HIS A 233 8.47 8.59 10.62
C HIS A 233 6.98 8.40 10.81
N ARG A 234 6.21 9.34 10.26
CA ARG A 234 4.75 9.34 10.22
C ARG A 234 4.26 9.67 8.82
N ALA A 235 3.22 8.98 8.37
CA ALA A 235 2.57 9.26 7.11
C ALA A 235 1.06 9.06 7.20
N VAL A 236 0.32 9.81 6.40
CA VAL A 236 -1.11 9.63 6.22
C VAL A 236 -1.32 9.08 4.82
N VAL A 237 -1.95 7.92 4.72
CA VAL A 237 -2.27 7.28 3.45
C VAL A 237 -3.77 7.14 3.31
N ARG A 238 -4.35 7.72 2.26
CA ARG A 238 -5.76 7.50 1.92
C ARG A 238 -5.85 6.46 0.81
N LYS A 239 -6.73 5.48 1.01
CA LYS A 239 -7.12 4.49 0.01
C LYS A 239 -8.56 4.77 -0.38
N THR A 240 -8.83 4.80 -1.69
CA THR A 240 -10.19 4.86 -2.21
C THR A 240 -10.40 3.90 -3.37
N MET A 241 -11.64 3.42 -3.50
CA MET A 241 -12.10 2.54 -4.58
C MET A 241 -13.44 3.08 -5.06
N ASP A 242 -13.59 3.24 -6.37
CA ASP A 242 -14.78 3.83 -7.01
C ASP A 242 -15.87 2.79 -7.36
N GLY A 243 -15.63 1.52 -7.01
CA GLY A 243 -16.50 0.38 -7.32
C GLY A 243 -16.24 -0.23 -8.70
N LYS A 244 -15.39 0.37 -9.55
CA LYS A 244 -14.99 -0.21 -10.83
C LYS A 244 -13.95 -1.33 -10.59
N PRO A 245 -14.06 -2.49 -11.27
CA PRO A 245 -13.08 -3.57 -11.14
C PRO A 245 -11.67 -3.14 -11.56
N GLY A 246 -10.67 -3.43 -10.74
CA GLY A 246 -9.29 -3.03 -10.96
C GLY A 246 -8.92 -1.63 -10.45
N HIS A 247 -9.91 -0.83 -10.03
CA HIS A 247 -9.71 0.57 -9.67
C HIS A 247 -9.40 0.75 -8.19
N MET A 248 -8.26 1.38 -7.90
CA MET A 248 -7.88 1.81 -6.56
C MET A 248 -6.96 3.02 -6.63
N CYS A 249 -7.24 4.02 -5.82
CA CYS A 249 -6.36 5.18 -5.60
C CYS A 249 -5.66 5.07 -4.24
N LEU A 250 -4.38 5.41 -4.22
CA LEU A 250 -3.57 5.61 -3.03
C LEU A 250 -2.99 7.02 -3.04
N GLU A 251 -3.25 7.75 -1.97
CA GLU A 251 -2.75 9.11 -1.78
C GLU A 251 -1.91 9.16 -0.52
N VAL A 252 -0.71 9.75 -0.59
CA VAL A 252 0.20 9.86 0.55
C VAL A 252 0.45 11.33 0.88
N ALA A 253 0.16 11.74 2.12
CA ALA A 253 0.70 12.97 2.68
C ALA A 253 1.88 12.68 3.62
N LEU A 254 2.80 13.64 3.66
CA LEU A 254 3.78 13.74 4.74
C LEU A 254 3.27 14.67 5.83
N THR A 255 3.56 14.32 7.08
CA THR A 255 3.24 15.17 8.22
C THR A 255 4.30 16.27 8.39
N LYS A 256 3.87 17.50 8.72
CA LYS A 256 4.73 18.69 8.84
C LYS A 256 5.89 18.61 9.84
N GLU A 257 5.93 17.62 10.72
CA GLU A 257 7.12 17.35 11.56
C GLU A 257 8.31 16.81 10.73
N GLN A 258 8.11 16.64 9.42
CA GLN A 258 9.06 15.99 8.51
C GLN A 258 9.42 16.84 7.27
N GLU A 259 8.97 18.09 7.18
CA GLU A 259 9.50 19.08 6.22
C GLU A 259 10.72 19.79 6.83
#